data_AF-U1NBS7-F1
#
_entry.id   AF-U1NBS7-F1
#
_cell.length_a   1.000
_cell.length_b   1.000
_cell.length_c   1.000
_cell.angle_alpha   90.00
_cell.angle_beta   90.00
_cell.angle_gamma   90.00
#
_symmetry.space_group_name_H-M   'P 1'
#
loop_
_entity.id
_entity.type
_entity.pdbx_description
1 polymer ?
#
loop_
_entity_poly.entity_id
_entity_poly.type
_entity_poly.pdbx_seq_one_letter_code
_entity_poly.pdbx_strand_id
1 'polypeptide(L)'
;MKTPATRVKSDSASAYRQHINDEIRPLLDSAVETVIDNEFRGSTGFSVSVMNALAGRIAGEYSAAVPSAGTIDLVGEYWDARGFLNRIENRHAASGSAIDGAGGETLSSLRSEIETVAAAGEISELTSQFKMETAAAADTESATIDNREEALAYVRNVEEVKGHLHSSAELAEAGAETASLHAGHSTDYTGTILPPLQRVDPELANRVHEHLFAPGERLESSSASSYETFVTDNVFPVLDEAIATAVPDEYTGSASFDAAVFLALADRLNGEYGKAVPEGETIELYGEYWDARGFLSRMEARYEEFESALDSDTRTEVSEELDILRNELENGDFAWDVAGSVEALHEFLEDIASE
;
A
#
# COMPACT_ATOMS: atom_id res chain seq x y z
N MET A 1 -43.45 -0.49 11.44
CA MET A 1 -42.68 0.12 12.55
C MET A 1 -42.20 -1.00 13.45
N LYS A 2 -40.91 -1.39 13.35
CA LYS A 2 -40.29 -2.35 14.27
C LYS A 2 -40.00 -1.61 15.59
N THR A 3 -40.31 -2.28 16.69
CA THR A 3 -40.14 -1.82 18.07
C THR A 3 -38.69 -1.38 18.32
N PRO A 4 -38.43 -0.31 19.11
CA PRO A 4 -37.06 0.04 19.48
C PRO A 4 -36.38 -1.14 20.16
N ALA A 5 -35.12 -1.40 19.80
CA ALA A 5 -34.29 -2.44 20.40
C ALA A 5 -34.40 -2.35 21.92
N THR A 6 -35.07 -3.33 22.51
CA THR A 6 -35.19 -3.45 23.95
C THR A 6 -33.78 -3.72 24.44
N ARG A 7 -33.22 -2.79 25.23
CA ARG A 7 -31.91 -2.95 25.87
C ARG A 7 -31.93 -4.28 26.61
N VAL A 8 -31.31 -5.31 26.04
CA VAL A 8 -31.27 -6.64 26.64
C VAL A 8 -30.46 -6.50 27.92
N LYS A 9 -31.15 -6.37 29.06
CA LYS A 9 -30.58 -6.70 30.36
C LYS A 9 -30.46 -8.22 30.38
N SER A 10 -29.48 -8.78 29.67
CA SER A 10 -29.29 -10.23 29.66
C SER A 10 -28.71 -10.62 31.02
N ASP A 11 -29.46 -11.36 31.81
CA ASP A 11 -28.99 -11.87 33.12
C ASP A 11 -27.88 -12.94 32.99
N SER A 12 -27.39 -13.23 31.77
CA SER A 12 -26.22 -14.10 31.52
C SER A 12 -25.58 -13.86 30.14
N ALA A 13 -24.27 -14.12 30.02
CA ALA A 13 -23.53 -14.04 28.76
C ALA A 13 -24.06 -15.00 27.68
N SER A 14 -24.67 -16.13 28.07
CA SER A 14 -25.30 -17.08 27.15
C SER A 14 -26.54 -16.49 26.48
N ALA A 15 -27.39 -15.78 27.23
CA ALA A 15 -28.56 -15.12 26.68
C ALA A 15 -28.19 -14.01 25.69
N TYR A 16 -27.13 -13.24 25.97
CA TYR A 16 -26.62 -12.23 25.04
C TYR A 16 -26.08 -12.86 23.76
N ARG A 17 -25.27 -13.92 23.87
CA ARG A 17 -24.75 -14.67 22.72
C ARG A 17 -25.88 -15.25 21.87
N GLN A 18 -26.93 -15.77 22.51
CA GLN A 18 -28.10 -16.28 21.79
C GLN A 18 -28.81 -15.16 21.04
N HIS A 19 -29.05 -14.00 21.66
CA HIS A 19 -29.65 -12.85 20.98
C HIS A 19 -28.83 -12.39 19.76
N ILE A 20 -27.50 -12.35 19.87
CA ILE A 20 -26.62 -12.05 18.72
C ILE A 20 -26.84 -13.06 17.58
N ASN A 21 -26.86 -14.36 17.90
CA ASN A 21 -26.95 -15.42 16.90
C ASN A 21 -28.33 -15.55 16.27
N ASP A 22 -29.39 -15.40 17.06
CA ASP A 22 -30.76 -15.67 16.63
C ASP A 22 -31.42 -14.43 16.00
N GLU A 23 -31.02 -13.22 16.39
CA GLU A 23 -31.66 -11.97 15.94
C GLU A 23 -30.70 -11.08 15.13
N ILE A 24 -29.51 -10.78 15.66
CA ILE A 24 -28.63 -9.78 15.03
C ILE A 24 -27.97 -10.32 13.76
N ARG A 25 -27.34 -11.50 13.83
CA ARG A 25 -26.64 -12.09 12.67
C ARG A 25 -27.56 -12.31 11.47
N PRO A 26 -28.75 -12.92 11.60
CA PRO A 26 -29.66 -13.10 10.46
C PRO A 26 -30.12 -11.77 9.85
N LEU A 27 -30.28 -10.71 10.65
CA LEU A 27 -30.61 -9.38 10.14
C LEU A 27 -29.47 -8.78 9.31
N LEU A 28 -28.22 -8.94 9.77
CA LEU A 28 -27.05 -8.50 9.04
C LEU A 28 -26.85 -9.31 7.75
N ASP A 29 -27.02 -10.63 7.82
CA ASP A 29 -26.93 -11.50 6.64
C ASP A 29 -28.03 -11.14 5.62
N SER A 30 -29.25 -10.91 6.08
CA SER A 30 -30.36 -10.46 5.23
C SER A 30 -30.10 -9.07 4.63
N ALA A 31 -29.44 -8.16 5.36
CA ALA A 31 -29.06 -6.86 4.82
C ALA A 31 -28.02 -7.01 3.69
N VAL A 32 -27.02 -7.88 3.87
CA VAL A 32 -26.03 -8.20 2.83
C VAL A 32 -26.73 -8.82 1.61
N GLU A 33 -27.62 -9.79 1.81
CA GLU A 33 -28.39 -10.44 0.74
C GLU A 33 -29.33 -9.49 -0.02
N THR A 34 -29.73 -8.39 0.60
CA THR A 34 -30.58 -7.38 -0.04
C THR A 34 -29.78 -6.48 -1.00
N VAL A 35 -28.51 -6.24 -0.69
CA VAL A 35 -27.67 -5.25 -1.40
C VAL A 35 -26.76 -5.93 -2.43
N ILE A 36 -26.34 -7.18 -2.17
CA ILE A 36 -25.36 -7.88 -2.98
C ILE A 36 -26.03 -9.05 -3.70
N ASP A 37 -25.84 -9.12 -5.01
CA ASP A 37 -26.38 -10.20 -5.83
C ASP A 37 -25.85 -11.57 -5.37
N ASN A 38 -26.70 -12.58 -5.47
CA ASN A 38 -26.40 -13.92 -4.98
C ASN A 38 -25.25 -14.60 -5.74
N GLU A 39 -25.12 -14.37 -7.05
CA GLU A 39 -24.03 -14.91 -7.87
C GLU A 39 -22.69 -14.33 -7.42
N PHE A 40 -22.61 -13.00 -7.31
CA PHE A 40 -21.39 -12.33 -6.86
C PHE A 40 -21.03 -12.72 -5.42
N ARG A 41 -22.01 -12.74 -4.50
CA ARG A 41 -21.81 -13.15 -3.11
C ARG A 41 -21.32 -14.59 -2.97
N GLY A 42 -21.70 -15.47 -3.90
CA GLY A 42 -21.27 -16.87 -3.93
C GLY A 42 -19.89 -17.09 -4.54
N SER A 43 -19.26 -16.05 -5.08
CA SER A 43 -17.95 -16.16 -5.73
C SER A 43 -16.79 -16.31 -4.74
N THR A 44 -15.71 -16.96 -5.19
CA THR A 44 -14.44 -17.03 -4.48
C THR A 44 -13.85 -15.63 -4.27
N GLY A 45 -13.88 -14.81 -5.32
CA GLY A 45 -13.39 -13.42 -5.28
C GLY A 45 -14.05 -12.60 -4.17
N PHE A 46 -15.39 -12.59 -4.09
CA PHE A 46 -16.10 -11.91 -3.00
C PHE A 46 -15.71 -12.43 -1.61
N SER A 47 -15.60 -13.75 -1.47
CA SER A 47 -15.21 -14.36 -0.19
C SER A 47 -13.81 -13.93 0.24
N VAL A 48 -12.85 -13.90 -0.69
CA VAL A 48 -11.49 -13.40 -0.44
C VAL A 48 -11.47 -11.91 -0.16
N SER A 49 -12.20 -11.07 -0.91
CA SER A 49 -12.27 -9.63 -0.65
C SER A 49 -12.78 -9.35 0.78
N VAL A 50 -13.76 -10.11 1.26
CA VAL A 50 -14.24 -10.00 2.65
C VAL A 50 -13.17 -10.45 3.64
N MET A 51 -12.46 -11.55 3.38
CA MET A 51 -11.36 -12.00 4.26
C MET A 51 -10.23 -10.96 4.32
N ASN A 52 -9.85 -10.36 3.20
CA ASN A 52 -8.80 -9.36 3.12
C ASN A 52 -9.18 -8.05 3.81
N ALA A 53 -10.44 -7.63 3.69
CA ALA A 53 -10.96 -6.48 4.44
C ALA A 53 -10.94 -6.74 5.96
N LEU A 54 -11.26 -7.96 6.40
CA LEU A 54 -11.18 -8.34 7.81
C LEU A 54 -9.72 -8.43 8.30
N ALA A 55 -8.80 -8.94 7.48
CA ALA A 55 -7.37 -8.99 7.82
C ALA A 55 -6.80 -7.58 8.04
N GLY A 56 -7.16 -6.61 7.19
CA GLY A 56 -6.79 -5.21 7.40
C GLY A 56 -7.35 -4.62 8.71
N ARG A 57 -8.56 -5.04 9.13
CA ARG A 57 -9.12 -4.63 10.44
C ARG A 57 -8.37 -5.26 11.60
N ILE A 58 -7.91 -6.50 11.48
CA ILE A 58 -7.09 -7.16 12.52
C ILE A 58 -5.83 -6.34 12.78
N ALA A 59 -5.10 -5.91 11.75
CA ALA A 59 -3.89 -5.11 11.91
C ALA A 59 -4.16 -3.81 12.69
N GLY A 60 -5.26 -3.09 12.36
CA GLY A 60 -5.65 -1.85 13.03
C GLY A 60 -6.05 -2.04 14.50
N GLU A 61 -7.02 -2.92 14.76
CA GLU A 61 -7.50 -3.13 16.14
C GLU A 61 -6.42 -3.75 17.02
N TYR A 62 -5.61 -4.67 16.49
CA TYR A 62 -4.55 -5.31 17.26
C TYR A 62 -3.43 -4.32 17.61
N SER A 63 -3.03 -3.45 16.68
CA SER A 63 -2.01 -2.42 16.94
C SER A 63 -2.46 -1.43 18.00
N ALA A 64 -3.75 -1.06 18.02
CA ALA A 64 -4.32 -0.24 19.07
C ALA A 64 -4.35 -0.97 20.43
N ALA A 65 -4.57 -2.29 20.42
CA ALA A 65 -4.68 -3.12 21.61
C ALA A 65 -3.34 -3.50 22.25
N VAL A 66 -2.33 -3.78 21.44
CA VAL A 66 -1.05 -4.38 21.81
C VAL A 66 0.09 -3.53 21.25
N PRO A 67 0.35 -2.35 21.84
CA PRO A 67 1.42 -1.47 21.36
C PRO A 67 2.82 -2.05 21.62
N SER A 68 2.94 -3.02 22.53
CA SER A 68 4.18 -3.73 22.81
C SER A 68 3.92 -5.21 23.06
N ALA A 69 4.86 -6.06 22.65
CA ALA A 69 4.75 -7.51 22.80
C ALA A 69 4.47 -7.90 24.27
N GLY A 70 3.56 -8.86 24.44
CA GLY A 70 3.16 -9.41 25.73
C GLY A 70 2.22 -8.53 26.57
N THR A 71 1.80 -7.36 26.07
CA THR A 71 0.98 -6.40 26.83
C THR A 71 -0.30 -6.05 26.08
N ILE A 72 -1.46 -6.30 26.71
CA ILE A 72 -2.77 -5.90 26.19
C ILE A 72 -3.25 -4.66 26.94
N ASP A 73 -3.23 -3.51 26.27
CA ASP A 73 -3.66 -2.22 26.81
C ASP A 73 -5.16 -1.98 26.59
N LEU A 74 -5.68 -2.32 25.39
CA LEU A 74 -7.10 -2.20 25.05
C LEU A 74 -7.73 -3.58 24.84
N VAL A 75 -8.28 -4.13 25.92
CA VAL A 75 -8.90 -5.47 25.91
C VAL A 75 -10.05 -5.57 24.89
N GLY A 76 -10.81 -4.48 24.67
CA GLY A 76 -11.89 -4.44 23.68
C GLY A 76 -11.38 -4.72 22.27
N GLU A 77 -10.42 -3.92 21.81
CA GLU A 77 -9.84 -4.02 20.47
C GLU A 77 -9.11 -5.36 20.26
N TYR A 78 -8.46 -5.90 21.30
CA TYR A 78 -7.87 -7.25 21.26
C TYR A 78 -8.93 -8.32 20.96
N TRP A 79 -10.10 -8.24 21.60
CA TRP A 79 -11.19 -9.20 21.35
C TRP A 79 -11.87 -8.97 20.00
N ASP A 80 -11.91 -7.75 19.50
CA ASP A 80 -12.43 -7.44 18.15
C ASP A 80 -11.51 -8.02 17.07
N ALA A 81 -10.19 -7.85 17.20
CA ALA A 81 -9.20 -8.51 16.32
C ALA A 81 -9.38 -10.04 16.30
N ARG A 82 -9.53 -10.68 17.48
CA ARG A 82 -9.83 -12.12 17.56
C ARG A 82 -11.18 -12.48 16.95
N GLY A 83 -12.18 -11.62 17.08
CA GLY A 83 -13.49 -11.78 16.46
C GLY A 83 -13.41 -11.81 14.94
N PHE A 84 -12.61 -10.91 14.35
CA PHE A 84 -12.33 -10.88 12.91
C PHE A 84 -11.56 -12.12 12.47
N LEU A 85 -10.52 -12.53 13.20
CA LEU A 85 -9.75 -13.74 12.90
C LEU A 85 -10.66 -14.99 12.82
N ASN A 86 -11.51 -15.20 13.82
CA ASN A 86 -12.47 -16.31 13.81
C ASN A 86 -13.39 -16.28 12.59
N ARG A 87 -13.74 -15.09 12.10
CA ARG A 87 -14.60 -14.95 10.93
C ARG A 87 -13.84 -15.25 9.63
N ILE A 88 -12.56 -14.88 9.54
CA ILE A 88 -11.67 -15.25 8.44
C ILE A 88 -11.53 -16.77 8.39
N GLU A 89 -11.23 -17.44 9.51
CA GLU A 89 -11.02 -18.90 9.54
C GLU A 89 -12.25 -19.69 9.12
N ASN A 90 -13.43 -19.27 9.54
CA ASN A 90 -14.67 -19.92 9.11
C ASN A 90 -14.90 -19.75 7.60
N ARG A 91 -14.58 -18.58 7.03
CA ARG A 91 -14.71 -18.31 5.59
C ARG A 91 -13.63 -19.03 4.78
N HIS A 92 -12.41 -19.06 5.30
CA HIS A 92 -11.27 -19.77 4.71
C HIS A 92 -11.57 -21.26 4.67
N ALA A 93 -12.06 -21.86 5.76
CA ALA A 93 -12.48 -23.26 5.77
C ALA A 93 -13.59 -23.57 4.75
N ALA A 94 -14.51 -22.63 4.50
CA ALA A 94 -15.57 -22.78 3.49
C ALA A 94 -15.07 -22.59 2.05
N SER A 95 -14.02 -21.80 1.85
CA SER A 95 -13.50 -21.40 0.52
C SER A 95 -12.17 -22.06 0.18
N GLY A 96 -11.57 -22.82 1.10
CA GLY A 96 -10.16 -23.23 1.03
C GLY A 96 -9.84 -24.08 -0.18
N SER A 97 -10.77 -24.93 -0.63
CA SER A 97 -10.60 -25.70 -1.87
C SER A 97 -10.68 -24.86 -3.14
N ALA A 98 -11.28 -23.67 -3.08
CA ALA A 98 -11.40 -22.76 -4.23
C ALA A 98 -10.19 -21.83 -4.37
N ILE A 99 -9.32 -21.78 -3.35
CA ILE A 99 -8.05 -21.03 -3.34
C ILE A 99 -6.86 -21.96 -3.07
N ASP A 100 -7.02 -23.27 -3.30
CA ASP A 100 -6.01 -24.31 -3.10
C ASP A 100 -5.26 -24.26 -1.76
N GLY A 101 -5.94 -23.81 -0.70
CA GLY A 101 -5.38 -23.68 0.64
C GLY A 101 -4.49 -22.46 0.87
N ALA A 102 -4.34 -21.56 -0.10
CA ALA A 102 -3.57 -20.31 0.03
C ALA A 102 -3.98 -19.53 1.29
N GLY A 103 -3.02 -18.95 2.00
CA GLY A 103 -3.24 -18.28 3.29
C GLY A 103 -3.41 -19.21 4.49
N GLY A 104 -3.49 -20.54 4.32
CA GLY A 104 -3.80 -21.46 5.41
C GLY A 104 -2.72 -21.55 6.50
N GLU A 105 -1.45 -21.60 6.10
CA GLU A 105 -0.32 -21.59 7.03
C GLU A 105 -0.19 -20.23 7.72
N THR A 106 -0.22 -19.15 6.95
CA THR A 106 -0.18 -17.77 7.44
C THR A 106 -1.31 -17.45 8.42
N LEU A 107 -2.53 -17.94 8.15
CA LEU A 107 -3.67 -17.81 9.06
C LEU A 107 -3.47 -18.58 10.37
N SER A 108 -2.83 -19.75 10.31
CA SER A 108 -2.49 -20.54 11.49
C SER A 108 -1.43 -19.84 12.35
N SER A 109 -0.41 -19.24 11.72
CA SER A 109 0.60 -18.40 12.38
C SER A 109 -0.05 -17.17 13.00
N LEU A 110 -0.92 -16.46 12.27
CA LEU A 110 -1.64 -15.29 12.77
C LEU A 110 -2.46 -15.61 14.03
N ARG A 111 -3.13 -16.77 14.07
CA ARG A 111 -3.80 -17.24 15.29
C ARG A 111 -2.81 -17.43 16.44
N SER A 112 -1.72 -18.15 16.19
CA SER A 112 -0.70 -18.42 17.20
C SER A 112 -0.17 -17.13 17.80
N GLU A 113 0.22 -16.17 16.95
CA GLU A 113 0.80 -14.89 17.38
C GLU A 113 -0.18 -14.00 18.14
N ILE A 114 -1.45 -13.95 17.72
CA ILE A 114 -2.48 -13.23 18.50
C ILE A 114 -2.71 -13.88 19.87
N GLU A 115 -2.61 -15.21 19.98
CA GLU A 115 -2.78 -15.94 21.25
C GLU A 115 -1.58 -15.80 22.18
N THR A 116 -0.37 -15.68 21.66
CA THR A 116 0.86 -15.42 22.42
C THR A 116 1.06 -13.93 22.74
N VAL A 117 0.21 -13.05 22.21
CA VAL A 117 0.30 -11.59 22.36
C VAL A 117 1.61 -11.06 21.76
N ALA A 118 1.87 -11.47 20.52
CA ALA A 118 2.94 -10.99 19.65
C ALA A 118 2.95 -9.46 19.48
N ALA A 119 4.06 -8.92 18.96
CA ALA A 119 4.16 -7.50 18.63
C ALA A 119 3.21 -7.13 17.48
N ALA A 120 2.73 -5.88 17.47
CA ALA A 120 1.84 -5.39 16.42
C ALA A 120 2.45 -5.49 15.00
N GLY A 121 3.77 -5.30 14.87
CA GLY A 121 4.49 -5.46 13.60
C GLY A 121 4.37 -6.87 13.03
N GLU A 122 4.53 -7.89 13.87
CA GLU A 122 4.40 -9.32 13.46
C GLU A 122 2.98 -9.63 12.98
N ILE A 123 1.96 -9.04 13.61
CA ILE A 123 0.56 -9.19 13.17
C ILE A 123 0.31 -8.47 11.85
N SER A 124 0.84 -7.25 11.69
CA SER A 124 0.71 -6.49 10.44
C SER A 124 1.32 -7.26 9.27
N GLU A 125 2.53 -7.78 9.44
CA GLU A 125 3.24 -8.60 8.46
C GLU A 125 2.43 -9.84 8.07
N LEU A 126 1.99 -10.64 9.03
CA LEU A 126 1.19 -11.85 8.76
C LEU A 126 -0.15 -11.55 8.09
N THR A 127 -0.81 -10.44 8.45
CA THR A 127 -2.06 -10.04 7.77
C THR A 127 -1.80 -9.59 6.33
N SER A 128 -0.66 -8.95 6.06
CA SER A 128 -0.26 -8.55 4.70
C SER A 128 0.04 -9.78 3.84
N GLN A 129 0.83 -10.72 4.35
CA GLN A 129 1.14 -11.98 3.70
C GLN A 129 -0.13 -12.79 3.40
N PHE A 130 -1.06 -12.89 4.37
CA PHE A 130 -2.34 -13.58 4.15
C PHE A 130 -3.16 -12.94 3.02
N LYS A 131 -3.21 -11.61 2.96
CA LYS A 131 -3.94 -10.88 1.91
C LYS A 131 -3.34 -11.14 0.54
N MET A 132 -2.00 -11.08 0.43
CA MET A 132 -1.25 -11.35 -0.79
C MET A 132 -1.55 -12.76 -1.33
N GLU A 133 -1.36 -13.79 -0.51
CA GLU A 133 -1.55 -15.19 -0.92
C GLU A 133 -2.98 -15.47 -1.39
N THR A 134 -3.97 -15.01 -0.63
CA THR A 134 -5.38 -15.29 -0.94
C THR A 134 -5.90 -14.47 -2.12
N ALA A 135 -5.45 -13.23 -2.29
CA ALA A 135 -5.79 -12.40 -3.45
C ALA A 135 -5.28 -13.01 -4.76
N ALA A 136 -4.01 -13.43 -4.77
CA ALA A 136 -3.41 -14.10 -5.93
C ALA A 136 -4.14 -15.41 -6.28
N ALA A 137 -4.47 -16.24 -5.29
CA ALA A 137 -5.14 -17.51 -5.52
C ALA A 137 -6.59 -17.38 -6.00
N ALA A 138 -7.28 -16.28 -5.65
CA ALA A 138 -8.67 -16.05 -6.04
C ALA A 138 -8.84 -15.21 -7.30
N ASP A 139 -7.74 -14.83 -7.98
CA ASP A 139 -7.75 -14.02 -9.20
C ASP A 139 -8.58 -12.73 -9.02
N THR A 140 -8.38 -12.07 -7.87
CA THR A 140 -9.03 -10.78 -7.59
C THR A 140 -8.46 -9.71 -8.51
N GLU A 141 -9.22 -8.65 -8.80
CA GLU A 141 -8.74 -7.49 -9.60
C GLU A 141 -7.39 -6.94 -9.12
N SER A 142 -7.12 -6.95 -7.80
CA SER A 142 -5.83 -6.50 -7.26
C SER A 142 -4.63 -7.40 -7.59
N ALA A 143 -4.86 -8.59 -8.16
CA ALA A 143 -3.84 -9.61 -8.43
C ALA A 143 -3.51 -9.77 -9.93
N THR A 144 -4.12 -8.98 -10.80
CA THR A 144 -3.83 -9.00 -12.24
C THR A 144 -3.33 -7.65 -12.74
N ILE A 145 -2.63 -7.70 -13.87
CA ILE A 145 -2.19 -6.53 -14.64
C ILE A 145 -2.55 -6.89 -16.09
N ASP A 146 -3.78 -6.54 -16.46
CA ASP A 146 -4.43 -6.98 -17.70
C ASP A 146 -4.44 -5.87 -18.77
N ASN A 147 -4.10 -4.63 -18.39
CA ASN A 147 -4.10 -3.49 -19.29
C ASN A 147 -3.03 -2.43 -18.90
N ARG A 148 -2.87 -1.44 -19.78
CA ARG A 148 -1.90 -0.34 -19.62
C ARG A 148 -2.14 0.48 -18.36
N GLU A 149 -3.39 0.72 -17.96
CA GLU A 149 -3.73 1.53 -16.79
C GLU A 149 -3.30 0.83 -15.49
N GLU A 150 -3.53 -0.47 -15.39
CA GLU A 150 -3.08 -1.29 -14.27
C GLU A 150 -1.55 -1.41 -14.23
N ALA A 151 -0.89 -1.56 -15.39
CA ALA A 151 0.57 -1.57 -15.47
C ALA A 151 1.15 -0.22 -15.00
N LEU A 152 0.56 0.90 -15.47
CA LEU A 152 0.95 2.25 -15.07
C LEU A 152 0.81 2.43 -13.56
N ALA A 153 -0.34 2.05 -12.99
CA ALA A 153 -0.59 2.13 -11.55
C ALA A 153 0.40 1.28 -10.75
N TYR A 154 0.72 0.07 -11.24
CA TYR A 154 1.70 -0.81 -10.61
C TYR A 154 3.10 -0.18 -10.58
N VAL A 155 3.61 0.26 -11.73
CA VAL A 155 4.96 0.88 -11.81
C VAL A 155 5.02 2.17 -11.00
N ARG A 156 4.00 3.03 -11.11
CA ARG A 156 3.90 4.26 -10.30
C ARG A 156 3.95 3.94 -8.80
N ASN A 157 3.22 2.95 -8.32
CA ASN A 157 3.25 2.54 -6.90
C ASN A 157 4.64 2.06 -6.46
N VAL A 158 5.34 1.30 -7.31
CA VAL A 158 6.71 0.87 -7.02
C VAL A 158 7.65 2.08 -6.96
N GLU A 159 7.52 3.04 -7.88
CA GLU A 159 8.29 4.27 -7.86
C GLU A 159 7.96 5.15 -6.65
N GLU A 160 6.69 5.24 -6.22
CA GLU A 160 6.31 5.94 -4.98
C GLU A 160 7.02 5.31 -3.77
N VAL A 161 7.07 3.98 -3.65
CA VAL A 161 7.85 3.30 -2.59
C VAL A 161 9.32 3.70 -2.64
N LYS A 162 9.94 3.73 -3.83
CA LYS A 162 11.33 4.17 -3.96
C LYS A 162 11.51 5.62 -3.55
N GLY A 163 10.56 6.50 -3.88
CA GLY A 163 10.55 7.90 -3.47
C GLY A 163 10.49 8.06 -1.95
N HIS A 164 9.59 7.34 -1.27
CA HIS A 164 9.50 7.29 0.18
C HIS A 164 10.83 6.86 0.82
N LEU A 165 11.42 5.77 0.32
CA LEU A 165 12.67 5.25 0.88
C LEU A 165 13.87 6.16 0.59
N HIS A 166 13.88 6.85 -0.55
CA HIS A 166 14.88 7.89 -0.83
C HIS A 166 14.78 9.03 0.20
N SER A 167 13.58 9.59 0.40
CA SER A 167 13.35 10.62 1.43
C SER A 167 13.71 10.15 2.83
N SER A 168 13.40 8.89 3.15
CA SER A 168 13.80 8.28 4.42
C SER A 168 15.31 8.27 4.61
N ALA A 169 16.09 7.91 3.57
CA ALA A 169 17.55 7.88 3.64
C ALA A 169 18.16 9.28 3.80
N GLU A 170 17.70 10.26 3.02
CA GLU A 170 18.12 11.66 3.13
C GLU A 170 17.83 12.24 4.53
N LEU A 171 16.64 11.98 5.06
CA LEU A 171 16.25 12.40 6.40
C LEU A 171 17.06 11.69 7.50
N ALA A 172 17.39 10.42 7.30
CA ALA A 172 18.25 9.67 8.22
C ALA A 172 19.66 10.28 8.28
N GLU A 173 20.22 10.68 7.14
CA GLU A 173 21.51 11.38 7.09
C GLU A 173 21.44 12.73 7.81
N ALA A 174 20.35 13.48 7.62
CA ALA A 174 20.10 14.73 8.33
C ALA A 174 19.81 14.56 9.84
N GLY A 175 19.62 13.32 10.32
CA GLY A 175 19.25 13.02 11.70
C GLY A 175 17.83 13.44 12.07
N ALA A 176 16.93 13.50 11.10
CA ALA A 176 15.54 13.91 11.30
C ALA A 176 14.65 12.73 11.72
N GLU A 177 13.84 12.93 12.77
CA GLU A 177 12.93 11.90 13.29
C GLU A 177 11.89 11.42 12.27
N THR A 178 11.55 12.27 11.30
CA THR A 178 10.61 11.96 10.22
C THR A 178 11.12 10.90 9.25
N ALA A 179 12.41 10.53 9.27
CA ALA A 179 12.92 9.40 8.48
C ALA A 179 12.12 8.10 8.69
N SER A 180 11.67 7.87 9.92
CA SER A 180 10.88 6.69 10.30
C SER A 180 9.49 6.64 9.66
N LEU A 181 8.85 7.80 9.46
CA LEU A 181 7.56 7.91 8.78
C LEU A 181 7.68 7.37 7.34
N HIS A 182 8.65 7.88 6.60
CA HIS A 182 8.87 7.49 5.20
C HIS A 182 9.37 6.06 5.04
N ALA A 183 10.18 5.56 5.99
CA ALA A 183 10.55 4.14 6.02
C ALA A 183 9.30 3.24 6.10
N GLY A 184 8.30 3.66 6.89
CA GLY A 184 7.06 2.92 7.10
C GLY A 184 6.12 2.89 5.89
N HIS A 185 6.13 3.94 5.04
CA HIS A 185 5.23 4.03 3.88
C HIS A 185 5.41 2.90 2.87
N SER A 186 6.58 2.27 2.80
CA SER A 186 6.80 1.09 1.97
C SER A 186 5.78 -0.04 2.22
N THR A 187 5.31 -0.22 3.46
CA THR A 187 4.32 -1.23 3.81
C THR A 187 2.89 -0.90 3.34
N ASP A 188 2.58 0.37 3.10
CA ASP A 188 1.26 0.83 2.64
C ASP A 188 0.94 0.30 1.22
N TYR A 189 1.97 0.00 0.43
CA TYR A 189 1.85 -0.47 -0.96
C TYR A 189 1.85 -2.00 -1.10
N THR A 190 2.00 -2.74 0.00
CA THR A 190 2.02 -4.22 -0.05
C THR A 190 0.76 -4.80 -0.68
N GLY A 191 -0.39 -4.16 -0.47
CA GLY A 191 -1.66 -4.59 -1.05
C GLY A 191 -1.81 -4.35 -2.56
N THR A 192 -0.95 -3.52 -3.17
CA THR A 192 -0.98 -3.22 -4.61
C THR A 192 0.19 -3.84 -5.37
N ILE A 193 1.36 -3.95 -4.73
CA ILE A 193 2.57 -4.51 -5.36
C ILE A 193 2.60 -6.05 -5.28
N LEU A 194 2.25 -6.61 -4.12
CA LEU A 194 2.52 -8.02 -3.89
C LEU A 194 1.54 -8.98 -4.57
N PRO A 195 0.21 -8.74 -4.63
CA PRO A 195 -0.70 -9.72 -5.21
C PRO A 195 -0.45 -10.05 -6.70
N PRO A 196 -0.19 -9.06 -7.59
CA PRO A 196 0.15 -9.36 -8.98
C PRO A 196 1.45 -10.16 -9.10
N LEU A 197 2.45 -9.80 -8.30
CA LEU A 197 3.74 -10.48 -8.25
C LEU A 197 3.62 -11.90 -7.72
N GLN A 198 2.86 -12.11 -6.65
CA GLN A 198 2.62 -13.43 -6.04
C GLN A 198 1.99 -14.41 -7.04
N ARG A 199 1.18 -13.92 -7.99
CA ARG A 199 0.56 -14.74 -9.02
C ARG A 199 1.58 -15.23 -10.06
N VAL A 200 2.55 -14.40 -10.42
CA VAL A 200 3.54 -14.70 -11.49
C VAL A 200 4.83 -15.31 -10.94
N ASP A 201 5.29 -14.88 -9.76
CA ASP A 201 6.49 -15.33 -9.08
C ASP A 201 6.33 -15.21 -7.55
N PRO A 202 5.84 -16.29 -6.88
CA PRO A 202 5.72 -16.33 -5.42
C PRO A 202 7.05 -16.18 -4.65
N GLU A 203 8.18 -16.60 -5.23
CA GLU A 203 9.48 -16.49 -4.56
C GLU A 203 9.95 -15.04 -4.54
N LEU A 204 9.81 -14.34 -5.65
CA LEU A 204 10.09 -12.91 -5.74
C LEU A 204 9.11 -12.08 -4.91
N ALA A 205 7.82 -12.43 -4.87
CA ALA A 205 6.85 -11.75 -4.03
C ALA A 205 7.21 -11.80 -2.53
N ASN A 206 7.63 -12.96 -2.03
CA ASN A 206 8.11 -13.07 -0.65
C ASN A 206 9.38 -12.24 -0.40
N ARG A 207 10.32 -12.22 -1.35
CA ARG A 207 11.51 -11.35 -1.25
C ARG A 207 11.13 -9.88 -1.20
N VAL A 208 10.24 -9.41 -2.08
CA VAL A 208 9.76 -8.03 -2.07
C VAL A 208 9.08 -7.73 -0.73
N HIS A 209 8.20 -8.60 -0.26
CA HIS A 209 7.53 -8.47 1.03
C HIS A 209 8.53 -8.26 2.18
N GLU A 210 9.54 -9.12 2.31
CA GLU A 210 10.61 -8.96 3.32
C GLU A 210 11.33 -7.60 3.21
N HIS A 211 11.63 -7.16 1.98
CA HIS A 211 12.32 -5.88 1.75
C HIS A 211 11.45 -4.65 1.99
N LEU A 212 10.12 -4.77 1.91
CA LEU A 212 9.18 -3.69 2.25
C LEU A 212 8.97 -3.56 3.77
N PHE A 213 9.15 -4.63 4.57
CA PHE A 213 9.01 -4.56 6.03
C PHE A 213 10.33 -4.22 6.76
N ALA A 214 11.47 -4.47 6.15
CA ALA A 214 12.79 -4.24 6.73
C ALA A 214 13.22 -2.76 6.97
N PRO A 215 12.79 -1.74 6.20
CA PRO A 215 13.37 -0.39 6.30
C PRO A 215 13.29 0.23 7.70
N GLY A 216 12.17 0.09 8.40
CA GLY A 216 11.99 0.63 9.75
C GLY A 216 13.01 0.06 10.76
N GLU A 217 13.18 -1.26 10.80
CA GLU A 217 14.17 -1.91 11.67
C GLU A 217 15.60 -1.53 11.28
N ARG A 218 15.89 -1.45 9.97
CA ARG A 218 17.22 -1.09 9.47
C ARG A 218 17.61 0.34 9.82
N LEU A 219 16.66 1.26 9.75
CA LEU A 219 16.85 2.65 10.16
C LEU A 219 17.22 2.75 11.65
N GLU A 220 16.56 1.98 12.52
CA GLU A 220 16.84 1.99 13.97
C GLU A 220 18.18 1.33 14.34
N SER A 221 18.60 0.32 13.58
CA SER A 221 19.73 -0.55 13.94
C SER A 221 21.05 -0.22 13.23
N SER A 222 21.04 0.66 12.22
CA SER A 222 22.18 0.94 11.34
C SER A 222 22.62 2.40 11.39
N SER A 223 23.82 2.71 10.87
CA SER A 223 24.18 4.10 10.56
C SER A 223 23.41 4.60 9.33
N ALA A 224 23.21 5.91 9.20
CA ALA A 224 22.54 6.52 8.04
C ALA A 224 23.10 6.02 6.69
N SER A 225 24.43 6.01 6.53
CA SER A 225 25.08 5.51 5.31
C SER A 225 24.84 4.02 5.04
N SER A 226 24.74 3.20 6.10
CA SER A 226 24.45 1.77 5.95
C SER A 226 22.97 1.53 5.64
N TYR A 227 22.09 2.40 6.11
CA TYR A 227 20.67 2.40 5.78
C TYR A 227 20.44 2.83 4.33
N GLU A 228 21.08 3.92 3.88
CA GLU A 228 21.08 4.36 2.49
C GLU A 228 21.54 3.23 1.55
N THR A 229 22.70 2.62 1.84
CA THR A 229 23.20 1.45 1.07
C THR A 229 22.19 0.29 1.06
N PHE A 230 21.50 0.06 2.20
CA PHE A 230 20.46 -0.97 2.24
C PHE A 230 19.31 -0.64 1.27
N VAL A 231 18.82 0.59 1.29
CA VAL A 231 17.76 1.08 0.39
C VAL A 231 18.21 0.98 -1.08
N THR A 232 19.35 1.55 -1.44
CA THR A 232 19.79 1.67 -2.84
C THR A 232 20.28 0.35 -3.43
N ASP A 233 21.01 -0.46 -2.66
CA ASP A 233 21.70 -1.63 -3.22
C ASP A 233 20.94 -2.94 -2.95
N ASN A 234 19.94 -2.95 -2.06
CA ASN A 234 19.15 -4.15 -1.76
C ASN A 234 17.66 -3.96 -2.04
N VAL A 235 17.04 -2.85 -1.63
CA VAL A 235 15.59 -2.68 -1.82
C VAL A 235 15.27 -2.29 -3.26
N PHE A 236 15.91 -1.25 -3.81
CA PHE A 236 15.60 -0.78 -5.17
C PHE A 236 15.78 -1.87 -6.24
N PRO A 237 16.86 -2.67 -6.26
CA PRO A 237 17.02 -3.71 -7.27
C PRO A 237 15.94 -4.81 -7.20
N VAL A 238 15.44 -5.12 -6.00
CA VAL A 238 14.36 -6.09 -5.82
C VAL A 238 13.02 -5.53 -6.33
N LEU A 239 12.81 -4.22 -6.19
CA LEU A 239 11.66 -3.52 -6.76
C LEU A 239 11.75 -3.42 -8.29
N ASP A 240 12.95 -3.23 -8.85
CA ASP A 240 13.17 -3.28 -10.31
C ASP A 240 12.88 -4.67 -10.87
N GLU A 241 13.34 -5.71 -10.19
CA GLU A 241 13.03 -7.11 -10.54
C GLU A 241 11.52 -7.37 -10.50
N ALA A 242 10.80 -6.79 -9.53
CA ALA A 242 9.35 -6.87 -9.43
C ALA A 242 8.63 -6.21 -10.61
N ILE A 243 9.09 -5.03 -11.07
CA ILE A 243 8.55 -4.38 -12.27
C ILE A 243 8.79 -5.27 -13.50
N ALA A 244 10.03 -5.73 -13.70
CA ALA A 244 10.39 -6.55 -14.85
C ALA A 244 9.66 -7.89 -14.91
N THR A 245 9.19 -8.41 -13.76
CA THR A 245 8.47 -9.69 -13.68
C THR A 245 6.96 -9.54 -13.80
N ALA A 246 6.38 -8.52 -13.15
CA ALA A 246 4.92 -8.37 -13.09
C ALA A 246 4.34 -7.60 -14.29
N VAL A 247 5.10 -6.66 -14.86
CA VAL A 247 4.60 -5.80 -15.94
C VAL A 247 4.78 -6.49 -17.29
N PRO A 248 3.73 -6.56 -18.14
CA PRO A 248 3.85 -7.13 -19.47
C PRO A 248 4.94 -6.47 -20.33
N ASP A 249 5.69 -7.29 -21.08
CA ASP A 249 6.79 -6.85 -21.97
C ASP A 249 6.38 -5.80 -23.01
N GLU A 250 5.09 -5.70 -23.35
CA GLU A 250 4.61 -4.70 -24.31
C GLU A 250 4.63 -3.27 -23.76
N TYR A 251 4.70 -3.11 -22.44
CA TYR A 251 4.80 -1.81 -21.78
C TYR A 251 6.22 -1.48 -21.32
N THR A 252 7.05 -2.49 -21.06
CA THR A 252 8.42 -2.26 -20.58
C THR A 252 9.33 -1.70 -21.68
N GLY A 253 10.10 -0.66 -21.35
CA GLY A 253 11.04 -0.01 -22.29
C GLY A 253 10.37 0.80 -23.41
N SER A 254 9.08 1.09 -23.31
CA SER A 254 8.40 2.03 -24.20
C SER A 254 8.51 3.46 -23.66
N ALA A 255 9.06 4.37 -24.46
CA ALA A 255 9.13 5.80 -24.10
C ALA A 255 7.74 6.39 -23.80
N SER A 256 6.68 5.93 -24.48
CA SER A 256 5.31 6.37 -24.18
C SER A 256 4.84 5.92 -22.80
N PHE A 257 5.16 4.69 -22.41
CA PHE A 257 4.79 4.18 -21.10
C PHE A 257 5.64 4.83 -20.00
N ASP A 258 6.93 5.05 -20.26
CA ASP A 258 7.83 5.74 -19.33
C ASP A 258 7.42 7.19 -19.09
N ALA A 259 7.04 7.92 -20.15
CA ALA A 259 6.45 9.26 -20.05
C ALA A 259 5.14 9.25 -19.24
N ALA A 260 4.27 8.25 -19.43
CA ALA A 260 3.04 8.12 -18.65
C ALA A 260 3.31 7.89 -17.16
N VAL A 261 4.29 7.05 -16.81
CA VAL A 261 4.72 6.85 -15.41
C VAL A 261 5.30 8.13 -14.82
N PHE A 262 6.13 8.85 -15.59
CA PHE A 262 6.70 10.13 -15.19
C PHE A 262 5.60 11.16 -14.86
N LEU A 263 4.61 11.33 -15.73
CA LEU A 263 3.50 12.25 -15.51
C LEU A 263 2.61 11.83 -14.32
N ALA A 264 2.38 10.52 -14.16
CA ALA A 264 1.66 10.01 -13.00
C ALA A 264 2.38 10.28 -11.67
N LEU A 265 3.72 10.29 -11.66
CA LEU A 265 4.51 10.72 -10.50
C LEU A 265 4.45 12.23 -10.29
N ALA A 266 4.46 13.03 -11.36
CA ALA A 266 4.30 14.48 -11.28
C ALA A 266 2.96 14.88 -10.62
N ASP A 267 1.88 14.17 -10.98
CA ASP A 267 0.56 14.37 -10.35
C ASP A 267 0.57 14.01 -8.85
N ARG A 268 1.25 12.93 -8.48
CA ARG A 268 1.38 12.53 -7.06
C ARG A 268 2.22 13.55 -6.29
N LEU A 269 3.34 14.01 -6.84
CA LEU A 269 4.18 15.07 -6.28
C LEU A 269 3.35 16.34 -6.03
N ASN A 270 2.62 16.83 -7.03
CA ASN A 270 1.77 18.01 -6.88
C ASN A 270 0.71 17.82 -5.78
N GLY A 271 0.12 16.62 -5.72
CA GLY A 271 -0.83 16.24 -4.68
C GLY A 271 -0.26 16.30 -3.26
N GLU A 272 0.93 15.73 -3.03
CA GLU A 272 1.56 15.76 -1.69
C GLU A 272 2.09 17.16 -1.35
N TYR A 273 2.71 17.85 -2.31
CA TYR A 273 3.19 19.23 -2.10
C TYR A 273 2.06 20.20 -1.78
N GLY A 274 0.91 20.09 -2.48
CA GLY A 274 -0.27 20.91 -2.21
C GLY A 274 -0.88 20.68 -0.83
N LYS A 275 -0.75 19.46 -0.26
CA LYS A 275 -1.11 19.21 1.15
C LYS A 275 -0.07 19.80 2.10
N ALA A 276 1.20 19.75 1.73
CA ALA A 276 2.30 20.26 2.53
C ALA A 276 2.28 21.79 2.66
N VAL A 277 1.84 22.50 1.62
CA VAL A 277 1.95 23.95 1.45
C VAL A 277 0.59 24.56 1.05
N PRO A 278 -0.44 24.51 1.91
CA PRO A 278 -1.83 24.75 1.51
C PRO A 278 -2.21 26.23 1.28
N GLU A 279 -1.56 27.20 1.93
CA GLU A 279 -1.97 28.62 1.90
C GLU A 279 -0.82 29.65 1.74
N GLY A 280 0.43 29.25 1.53
CA GLY A 280 1.57 30.18 1.44
C GLY A 280 2.94 29.49 1.39
N GLU A 281 4.05 30.24 1.38
CA GLU A 281 5.45 29.73 1.36
C GLU A 281 5.89 29.03 2.67
N THR A 282 4.96 28.42 3.41
CA THR A 282 5.24 27.75 4.68
C THR A 282 4.85 26.29 4.60
N ILE A 283 5.83 25.43 4.85
CA ILE A 283 5.65 23.99 4.94
C ILE A 283 4.90 23.67 6.25
N GLU A 284 3.64 23.27 6.14
CA GLU A 284 2.77 22.90 7.26
C GLU A 284 2.83 21.40 7.55
N LEU A 285 2.91 20.55 6.52
CA LEU A 285 3.04 19.10 6.65
C LEU A 285 4.40 18.64 6.13
N TYR A 286 5.37 18.53 7.03
CA TYR A 286 6.75 18.21 6.68
C TYR A 286 6.91 16.80 6.07
N GLY A 287 6.07 15.84 6.46
CA GLY A 287 6.04 14.51 5.83
C GLY A 287 5.68 14.61 4.36
N GLU A 288 4.50 15.16 4.04
CA GLU A 288 4.03 15.31 2.66
C GLU A 288 5.01 16.12 1.77
N TYR A 289 5.71 17.10 2.35
CA TYR A 289 6.78 17.84 1.65
C TYR A 289 7.93 16.91 1.22
N TRP A 290 8.37 16.02 2.10
CA TRP A 290 9.42 15.06 1.80
C TRP A 290 8.95 13.93 0.89
N ASP A 291 7.67 13.56 0.91
CA ASP A 291 7.10 12.65 -0.09
C ASP A 291 7.22 13.26 -1.49
N ALA A 292 6.84 14.53 -1.65
CA ALA A 292 6.96 15.27 -2.91
C ALA A 292 8.42 15.32 -3.42
N ARG A 293 9.39 15.58 -2.54
CA ARG A 293 10.82 15.57 -2.91
C ARG A 293 11.31 14.17 -3.32
N GLY A 294 10.84 13.14 -2.62
CA GLY A 294 11.13 11.75 -2.97
C GLY A 294 10.61 11.41 -4.35
N PHE A 295 9.39 11.83 -4.69
CA PHE A 295 8.80 11.62 -6.00
C PHE A 295 9.53 12.41 -7.10
N LEU A 296 10.01 13.63 -6.83
CA LEU A 296 10.85 14.38 -7.77
C LEU A 296 12.13 13.60 -8.12
N SER A 297 12.83 13.05 -7.12
CA SER A 297 14.02 12.23 -7.37
C SER A 297 13.71 11.03 -8.28
N ARG A 298 12.53 10.42 -8.11
CA ARG A 298 12.10 9.30 -8.97
C ARG A 298 11.72 9.77 -10.37
N MET A 299 11.09 10.92 -10.51
CA MET A 299 10.82 11.54 -11.81
C MET A 299 12.13 11.79 -12.59
N GLU A 300 13.14 12.37 -11.93
CA GLU A 300 14.45 12.63 -12.53
C GLU A 300 15.13 11.33 -13.00
N ALA A 301 15.18 10.31 -12.12
CA ALA A 301 15.76 9.01 -12.45
C ALA A 301 15.06 8.35 -13.65
N ARG A 302 13.73 8.45 -13.72
CA ARG A 302 12.93 7.90 -14.83
C ARG A 302 13.15 8.69 -16.11
N TYR A 303 13.23 10.02 -16.03
CA TYR A 303 13.51 10.86 -17.19
C TYR A 303 14.85 10.50 -17.85
N GLU A 304 15.89 10.26 -17.06
CA GLU A 304 17.20 9.81 -17.57
C GLU A 304 17.11 8.51 -18.41
N GLU A 305 16.15 7.64 -18.12
CA GLU A 305 15.98 6.37 -18.84
C GLU A 305 15.39 6.56 -20.24
N PHE A 306 14.46 7.51 -20.42
CA PHE A 306 13.74 7.69 -21.69
C PHE A 306 14.04 9.00 -22.43
N GLU A 307 14.80 9.94 -21.85
CA GLU A 307 15.10 11.24 -22.48
C GLU A 307 15.74 11.08 -23.87
N SER A 308 16.50 10.01 -24.09
CA SER A 308 17.16 9.73 -25.38
C SER A 308 16.18 9.40 -26.51
N ALA A 309 14.95 9.01 -26.17
CA ALA A 309 13.87 8.72 -27.12
C ALA A 309 13.10 9.98 -27.56
N LEU A 310 13.21 11.08 -26.81
CA LEU A 310 12.57 12.35 -27.12
C LEU A 310 13.33 13.10 -28.23
N ASP A 311 12.65 13.98 -28.97
CA ASP A 311 13.36 14.93 -29.82
C ASP A 311 14.11 15.99 -29.00
N SER A 312 14.97 16.77 -29.66
CA SER A 312 15.82 17.73 -28.95
C SER A 312 15.05 18.83 -28.24
N ASP A 313 13.94 19.26 -28.81
CA ASP A 313 13.21 20.42 -28.33
C ASP A 313 12.41 20.02 -27.08
N THR A 314 11.65 18.92 -27.15
CA THR A 314 10.94 18.35 -25.98
C THR A 314 11.91 17.97 -24.86
N ARG A 315 13.07 17.38 -25.17
CA ARG A 315 14.09 17.07 -24.15
C ARG A 315 14.57 18.33 -23.43
N THR A 316 14.81 19.42 -24.16
CA THR A 316 15.25 20.67 -23.55
C THR A 316 14.14 21.27 -22.67
N GLU A 317 12.90 21.30 -23.17
CA GLU A 317 11.75 21.83 -22.41
C GLU A 317 11.51 21.05 -21.11
N VAL A 318 11.48 19.72 -21.16
CA VAL A 318 11.29 18.89 -19.95
C VAL A 318 12.44 19.05 -18.96
N SER A 319 13.69 19.12 -19.45
CA SER A 319 14.85 19.32 -18.57
C SER A 319 14.85 20.68 -17.88
N GLU A 320 14.50 21.75 -18.60
CA GLU A 320 14.40 23.09 -18.04
C GLU A 320 13.27 23.17 -17.01
N GLU A 321 12.14 22.52 -17.28
CA GLU A 321 11.00 22.49 -16.37
C GLU A 321 11.27 21.66 -15.09
N LEU A 322 11.98 20.54 -15.20
CA LEU A 322 12.45 19.79 -14.03
C LEU A 322 13.38 20.63 -13.14
N ASP A 323 14.25 21.46 -13.74
CA ASP A 323 15.10 22.37 -12.98
C ASP A 323 14.28 23.46 -12.27
N ILE A 324 13.22 23.99 -12.91
CA ILE A 324 12.28 24.94 -12.28
C ILE A 324 11.57 24.27 -11.11
N LEU A 325 10.94 23.13 -11.34
CA LEU A 325 10.20 22.37 -10.32
C LEU A 325 11.09 22.04 -9.11
N ARG A 326 12.35 21.63 -9.34
CA ARG A 326 13.31 21.39 -8.25
C ARG A 326 13.54 22.64 -7.42
N ASN A 327 13.77 23.78 -8.05
CA ASN A 327 13.99 25.05 -7.36
C ASN A 327 12.75 25.46 -6.55
N GLU A 328 11.55 25.26 -7.09
CA GLU A 328 10.28 25.57 -6.39
C GLU A 328 10.13 24.74 -5.10
N LEU A 329 10.39 23.43 -5.18
CA LEU A 329 10.35 22.55 -4.02
C LEU A 329 11.43 22.92 -2.99
N GLU A 330 12.65 23.23 -3.43
CA GLU A 330 13.76 23.61 -2.54
C GLU A 330 13.52 24.94 -1.81
N ASN A 331 12.91 25.92 -2.48
CA ASN A 331 12.59 27.21 -1.89
C ASN A 331 11.32 27.18 -1.01
N GLY A 332 10.50 26.13 -1.14
CA GLY A 332 9.20 26.09 -0.50
C GLY A 332 8.23 27.09 -1.12
N ASP A 333 8.31 27.25 -2.45
CA ASP A 333 7.47 28.16 -3.23
C ASP A 333 5.99 27.75 -3.16
N PHE A 334 5.08 28.59 -3.67
CA PHE A 334 3.66 28.33 -3.52
C PHE A 334 3.21 27.08 -4.29
N ALA A 335 2.21 26.37 -3.75
CA ALA A 335 1.68 25.18 -4.40
C ALA A 335 1.15 25.42 -5.83
N TRP A 336 0.75 26.66 -6.18
CA TRP A 336 0.33 26.98 -7.55
C TRP A 336 1.51 27.12 -8.52
N ASP A 337 2.72 27.43 -8.04
CA ASP A 337 3.92 27.50 -8.87
C ASP A 337 4.31 26.06 -9.26
N VAL A 338 4.40 25.16 -8.28
CA VAL A 338 4.58 23.71 -8.48
C VAL A 338 3.51 23.11 -9.39
N ALA A 339 2.24 23.47 -9.20
CA ALA A 339 1.16 23.00 -10.07
C ALA A 339 1.33 23.50 -11.53
N GLY A 340 1.85 24.72 -11.73
CA GLY A 340 2.15 25.26 -13.05
C GLY A 340 3.27 24.50 -13.75
N SER A 341 4.33 24.16 -13.03
CA SER A 341 5.44 23.35 -13.55
C SER A 341 4.98 21.94 -13.93
N VAL A 342 4.10 21.33 -13.13
CA VAL A 342 3.49 20.04 -13.47
C VAL A 342 2.58 20.14 -14.70
N GLU A 343 1.78 21.20 -14.83
CA GLU A 343 0.96 21.44 -16.04
C GLU A 343 1.83 21.57 -17.29
N ALA A 344 2.94 22.30 -17.23
CA ALA A 344 3.91 22.40 -18.33
C ALA A 344 4.51 21.04 -18.72
N LEU A 345 4.89 20.21 -17.74
CA LEU A 345 5.39 18.86 -18.01
C LEU A 345 4.36 17.99 -18.75
N HIS A 346 3.07 18.09 -18.39
CA HIS A 346 1.99 17.44 -19.13
C HIS A 346 1.90 17.98 -20.56
N GLU A 347 1.94 19.30 -20.77
CA GLU A 347 1.93 19.89 -22.11
C GLU A 347 3.05 19.35 -23.02
N PHE A 348 4.24 19.09 -22.47
CA PHE A 348 5.39 18.58 -23.24
C PHE A 348 5.31 17.08 -23.54
N LEU A 349 4.69 16.29 -22.65
CA LEU A 349 4.80 14.82 -22.69
C LEU A 349 3.47 14.10 -22.93
N GLU A 350 2.30 14.75 -22.85
CA GLU A 350 1.00 14.07 -22.93
C GLU A 350 0.77 13.35 -24.26
N ASP A 351 1.16 13.99 -25.38
CA ASP A 351 1.07 13.36 -26.71
C ASP A 351 1.90 12.08 -26.76
N ILE A 352 3.12 12.11 -26.23
CA ILE A 352 4.03 10.96 -26.17
C ILE A 352 3.47 9.89 -25.22
N ALA A 353 2.96 10.28 -24.06
CA ALA A 353 2.40 9.38 -23.06
C ALA A 353 1.14 8.65 -23.55
N SER A 354 0.42 9.24 -24.50
CA SER A 354 -0.82 8.71 -25.07
C SER A 354 -0.64 7.68 -26.20
N GLU A 355 0.59 7.50 -26.71
CA GLU A 355 0.93 6.54 -27.79
C GLU A 355 0.97 5.06 -27.33
#